data_AF-A0A7J3VQY2-F1
#
_entry.id   AF-A0A7J3VQY2-F1
#
_cell.length_a   1.000
_cell.length_b   1.000
_cell.length_c   1.000
_cell.angle_alpha   90.00
_cell.angle_beta   90.00
_cell.angle_gamma   90.00
#
_symmetry.space_group_name_H-M   'P 1'
#
loop_
_entity.id
_entity.type
_entity.pdbx_description
1 polymer ?
#
loop_
_entity_poly.entity_id
_entity_poly.type
_entity_poly.pdbx_seq_one_letter_code
_entity_poly.pdbx_strand_id
1 'polypeptide(L)'
;ASRKAALKMAEIKDDEKARKVWIDVFEQEFNELFRSQRFGNIVNNIITSYADLLKCMASIVEAYFKELGLPTRSEMDSVYREMVKMKRDIANLTEEVKMLREMIERRRDEEIPNTSLAK
;
A
#
# COMPACT_ATOMS: atom_id res chain seq x y z
N ALA A 1 31.38 -26.55 -4.05
CA ALA A 1 31.86 -27.93 -4.21
C ALA A 1 31.31 -28.64 -5.47
N SER A 2 30.89 -27.87 -6.48
CA SER A 2 30.16 -28.35 -7.67
C SER A 2 30.94 -29.29 -8.60
N ARG A 3 32.26 -29.13 -8.73
CA ARG A 3 33.10 -30.00 -9.58
C ARG A 3 33.20 -31.43 -9.04
N LYS A 4 33.20 -31.59 -7.72
CA LYS A 4 33.30 -32.89 -7.04
C LYS A 4 31.97 -33.66 -7.11
N ALA A 5 30.86 -32.95 -7.07
CA ALA A 5 29.52 -33.50 -7.27
C ALA A 5 29.27 -33.95 -8.73
N ALA A 6 29.70 -33.16 -9.71
CA ALA A 6 29.62 -33.52 -11.13
C ALA A 6 30.41 -34.81 -11.44
N LEU A 7 31.60 -34.97 -10.84
CA LEU A 7 32.39 -36.21 -10.94
C LEU A 7 31.68 -37.41 -10.31
N LYS A 8 31.02 -37.20 -9.15
CA LYS A 8 30.26 -38.24 -8.44
C LYS A 8 29.02 -38.70 -9.22
N MET A 9 28.39 -37.82 -10.00
CA MET A 9 27.26 -38.17 -10.87
C MET A 9 27.69 -38.96 -12.10
N ALA A 10 28.86 -38.67 -12.66
CA ALA A 10 29.38 -39.34 -13.85
C ALA A 10 29.68 -40.84 -13.63
N GLU A 11 29.88 -41.26 -12.38
CA GLU A 11 30.13 -42.65 -11.99
C GLU A 11 28.84 -43.45 -11.68
N ILE A 12 27.68 -42.79 -11.58
CA ILE A 12 26.42 -43.43 -11.20
C ILE A 12 25.71 -43.94 -12.48
N LYS A 13 25.64 -45.26 -12.66
CA LYS A 13 24.89 -45.91 -13.75
C LYS A 13 23.36 -45.90 -13.60
N ASP A 14 22.86 -45.49 -12.43
CA ASP A 14 21.45 -45.48 -12.06
C ASP A 14 20.90 -44.04 -12.11
N ASP A 15 20.13 -43.75 -13.15
CA ASP A 15 19.58 -42.41 -13.44
C ASP A 15 18.80 -41.79 -12.26
N GLU A 16 18.13 -42.62 -11.44
CA GLU A 16 17.36 -42.11 -10.31
C GLU A 16 18.26 -41.66 -9.17
N LYS A 17 19.34 -42.40 -8.90
CA LYS A 17 20.35 -42.02 -7.91
C LYS A 17 21.16 -40.80 -8.38
N ALA A 18 21.46 -40.71 -9.67
CA ALA A 18 22.13 -39.55 -10.25
C ALA A 18 21.27 -38.28 -10.08
N ARG A 19 19.96 -38.36 -10.34
CA ARG A 19 19.02 -37.25 -10.09
C ARG A 19 18.98 -36.83 -8.62
N LYS A 20 18.89 -37.78 -7.70
CA LYS A 20 18.84 -37.47 -6.25
C LYS A 20 20.09 -36.74 -5.79
N VAL A 21 21.28 -37.24 -6.15
CA VAL A 21 22.55 -36.57 -5.83
C VAL A 21 22.63 -35.17 -6.46
N TRP A 22 22.03 -34.97 -7.64
CA TRP A 22 21.97 -33.66 -8.28
C TRP A 22 21.08 -32.68 -7.54
N ILE A 23 19.90 -33.12 -7.12
CA ILE A 23 19.00 -32.30 -6.31
C ILE A 23 19.68 -31.94 -4.98
N ASP A 24 20.28 -32.90 -4.27
CA ASP A 24 20.89 -32.67 -2.96
C ASP A 24 22.04 -31.66 -3.03
N VAL A 25 22.91 -31.79 -4.04
CA VAL A 25 24.03 -30.86 -4.24
C VAL A 25 23.51 -29.47 -4.62
N PHE A 26 22.52 -29.41 -5.51
CA PHE A 26 21.93 -28.14 -5.91
C PHE A 26 21.29 -27.45 -4.69
N GLU A 27 20.50 -28.17 -3.90
CA GLU A 27 19.84 -27.66 -2.72
C GLU A 27 20.85 -27.18 -1.67
N GLN A 28 21.96 -27.90 -1.47
CA GLN A 28 23.01 -27.46 -0.56
C GLN A 28 23.66 -26.14 -1.01
N GLU A 29 24.13 -26.06 -2.25
CA GLU A 29 24.80 -24.86 -2.75
C GLU A 29 23.83 -23.66 -2.83
N PHE A 30 22.56 -23.92 -3.15
CA PHE A 30 21.50 -22.90 -3.15
C PHE A 30 21.22 -22.40 -1.73
N ASN A 31 21.07 -23.29 -0.75
CA ASN A 31 20.87 -22.90 0.64
C ASN A 31 22.09 -22.13 1.19
N GLU A 32 23.32 -22.51 0.84
CA GLU A 32 24.52 -21.76 1.23
C GLU A 32 24.54 -20.36 0.62
N LEU A 33 24.18 -20.22 -0.66
CA LEU A 33 24.10 -18.92 -1.33
C LEU A 33 23.07 -18.00 -0.68
N PHE A 34 21.86 -18.50 -0.41
CA PHE A 34 20.78 -17.72 0.20
C PHE A 34 21.00 -17.42 1.68
N ARG A 35 21.74 -18.26 2.41
CA ARG A 35 22.20 -17.97 3.77
C ARG A 35 23.34 -16.95 3.80
N SER A 36 24.00 -16.70 2.68
CA SER A 36 25.10 -15.75 2.64
C SER A 36 24.57 -14.31 2.80
N GLN A 37 25.09 -13.61 3.82
CA GLN A 37 24.74 -12.21 4.05
C GLN A 37 25.08 -11.32 2.84
N ARG A 38 26.15 -11.65 2.12
CA ARG A 38 26.57 -10.94 0.91
C ARG A 38 25.49 -11.00 -0.17
N PHE A 39 24.90 -12.17 -0.42
CA PHE A 39 23.83 -12.31 -1.40
C PHE A 39 22.61 -11.49 -1.00
N GLY A 40 22.17 -11.61 0.26
CA GLY A 40 21.06 -10.82 0.79
C GLY A 40 21.28 -9.30 0.63
N ASN A 41 22.47 -8.81 0.96
CA ASN A 41 22.82 -7.40 0.84
C ASN A 41 22.80 -6.93 -0.63
N ILE A 42 23.34 -7.72 -1.56
CA ILE A 42 23.35 -7.37 -2.99
C ILE A 42 21.92 -7.30 -3.54
N VAL A 43 21.10 -8.31 -3.24
CA VAL A 43 19.70 -8.34 -3.67
C VAL A 43 18.93 -7.15 -3.10
N ASN A 44 19.11 -6.85 -1.81
CA ASN A 44 18.48 -5.69 -1.18
C ASN A 44 18.92 -4.37 -1.83
N ASN A 45 20.21 -4.22 -2.13
CA ASN A 45 20.72 -3.02 -2.79
C ASN A 45 20.14 -2.84 -4.21
N ILE A 46 20.00 -3.94 -4.96
CA ILE A 46 19.38 -3.92 -6.28
C ILE A 46 17.90 -3.50 -6.18
N ILE A 47 17.15 -4.14 -5.28
CA ILE A 47 15.72 -3.84 -5.09
C ILE A 47 15.54 -2.38 -4.67
N THR A 48 16.36 -1.89 -3.74
CA THR A 48 16.31 -0.51 -3.25
C THR A 48 16.63 0.48 -4.38
N SER A 49 17.72 0.23 -5.13
CA SER A 49 18.11 1.08 -6.25
C SER A 49 17.04 1.12 -7.36
N TYR A 50 16.42 -0.03 -7.62
CA TYR A 50 15.32 -0.12 -8.58
C TYR A 50 14.08 0.65 -8.11
N ALA A 51 13.72 0.55 -6.83
CA ALA A 51 12.63 1.32 -6.25
C ALA A 51 12.90 2.84 -6.32
N ASP A 52 14.13 3.28 -6.08
CA ASP A 52 14.50 4.68 -6.20
C ASP A 52 14.47 5.18 -7.66
N LEU A 53 14.89 4.34 -8.62
CA LEU A 53 14.73 4.64 -10.04
C LEU A 53 13.26 4.86 -10.41
N LEU A 54 12.35 3.99 -9.95
CA LEU A 54 10.92 4.13 -10.20
C LEU A 54 10.36 5.42 -9.61
N LYS A 55 10.80 5.83 -8.41
CA LYS A 55 10.41 7.11 -7.82
C LYS A 55 10.89 8.28 -8.67
N CYS A 56 12.15 8.28 -9.10
CA CYS A 56 12.70 9.33 -9.96
C CYS A 56 11.91 9.44 -11.27
N MET A 57 11.58 8.31 -11.91
CA MET A 57 10.77 8.30 -13.12
C MET A 57 9.37 8.89 -12.87
N ALA A 58 8.72 8.52 -11.77
CA ALA A 58 7.43 9.11 -11.40
C ALA A 58 7.52 10.63 -11.19
N SER A 59 8.56 11.12 -10.50
CA SER A 59 8.80 12.55 -10.30
C SER A 59 9.05 13.31 -11.61
N ILE A 60 9.80 12.71 -12.55
CA ILE A 60 10.03 13.30 -13.87
C ILE A 60 8.70 13.43 -14.63
N VAL A 61 7.89 12.37 -14.65
CA VAL A 61 6.58 12.38 -15.32
C VAL A 61 5.65 13.42 -14.69
N GLU A 62 5.60 13.52 -13.36
CA GLU A 62 4.82 14.56 -12.68
C GLU A 62 5.30 15.97 -13.03
N ALA A 63 6.62 16.21 -13.11
CA ALA A 63 7.16 17.50 -13.53
C ALA A 63 6.71 17.87 -14.95
N TYR A 64 6.78 16.93 -15.89
CA TYR A 64 6.29 17.16 -17.25
C TYR A 64 4.78 17.43 -17.29
N PHE A 65 3.98 16.70 -16.51
CA PHE A 65 2.54 16.93 -16.45
C PHE A 65 2.23 18.34 -15.94
N LYS A 66 2.96 18.78 -14.92
CA LYS A 66 2.84 20.12 -14.37
C LYS A 66 3.17 21.21 -15.40
N GLU A 67 4.26 21.05 -16.16
CA GLU A 67 4.62 22.00 -17.23
C GLU A 67 3.59 22.04 -18.36
N LEU A 68 2.93 20.92 -18.65
CA LEU A 68 1.84 20.84 -19.63
C LEU A 68 0.48 21.32 -19.09
N GLY A 69 0.41 21.75 -17.83
CA GLY A 69 -0.84 22.13 -17.18
C GLY A 69 -1.80 20.95 -16.97
N LEU A 70 -1.27 19.72 -16.95
CA LEU A 70 -2.04 18.51 -16.69
C LEU A 70 -2.00 18.17 -15.19
N PRO A 71 -3.11 17.65 -14.63
CA PRO A 71 -3.15 17.25 -13.23
C PRO A 71 -2.12 16.18 -12.91
N THR A 72 -1.32 16.41 -11.87
CA THR A 72 -0.40 15.39 -11.35
C THR A 72 -1.11 14.43 -10.41
N ARG A 73 -0.53 13.25 -10.18
CA ARG A 73 -1.12 12.26 -9.28
C ARG A 73 -1.18 12.79 -7.84
N SER A 74 -0.14 13.47 -7.39
CA SER A 74 -0.11 14.11 -6.08
C SER A 74 -1.21 15.16 -5.87
N GLU A 75 -1.48 16.00 -6.88
CA GLU A 75 -2.59 16.96 -6.86
C GLU A 75 -3.95 16.26 -6.84
N MET A 76 -4.14 15.23 -7.67
CA MET A 76 -5.37 14.44 -7.69
C MET A 76 -5.64 13.75 -6.35
N ASP A 77 -4.60 13.21 -5.70
CA ASP A 77 -4.70 12.61 -4.37
C ASP A 77 -5.05 13.65 -3.29
N SER A 78 -4.60 14.90 -3.44
CA SER A 78 -4.98 16.00 -2.56
C SER A 78 -6.45 16.36 -2.73
N VAL A 79 -6.89 16.56 -3.98
CA VAL A 79 -8.29 16.85 -4.32
C VAL A 79 -9.22 15.75 -3.81
N TYR A 80 -8.84 14.48 -3.96
CA TYR A 80 -9.61 13.36 -3.44
C TYR A 80 -9.76 13.41 -1.91
N ARG A 81 -8.67 13.70 -1.18
CA ARG A 81 -8.70 13.83 0.28
C ARG A 81 -9.59 15.00 0.73
N GLU A 82 -9.49 16.14 0.07
CA GLU A 82 -10.34 17.29 0.34
C GLU A 82 -11.81 17.00 0.06
N MET A 83 -12.12 16.31 -1.05
CA MET A 83 -13.48 15.89 -1.37
C MET A 83 -14.07 14.97 -0.29
N VAL A 84 -13.29 14.01 0.21
CA VAL A 84 -13.72 13.12 1.30
C VAL A 84 -13.93 13.91 2.58
N LYS A 85 -13.06 14.87 2.90
CA LYS A 85 -13.22 15.76 4.07
C LYS A 85 -14.50 16.59 3.94
N MET A 86 -14.72 17.25 2.81
CA MET A 86 -15.93 18.02 2.54
C MET A 86 -17.20 17.17 2.69
N LYS A 87 -17.20 15.94 2.18
CA LYS A 87 -18.33 15.03 2.35
C LYS A 87 -18.66 14.78 3.82
N ARG A 88 -17.65 14.61 4.68
CA ARG A 88 -17.85 14.42 6.12
C ARG A 88 -18.35 15.70 6.78
N ASP A 89 -17.76 16.84 6.43
CA ASP A 89 -18.15 18.13 6.98
C ASP A 89 -19.61 18.46 6.63
N ILE A 90 -20.03 18.21 5.39
CA ILE A 90 -21.43 18.35 4.95
C ILE A 90 -22.35 17.43 5.74
N ALA A 91 -21.96 16.17 5.96
CA ALA A 91 -22.78 15.23 6.74
C ALA A 91 -22.97 15.70 8.18
N ASN A 92 -21.88 16.15 8.83
CA ASN A 92 -21.93 16.67 10.20
C ASN A 92 -22.80 17.93 10.29
N LEU A 93 -22.60 18.90 9.40
CA LEU A 93 -23.41 20.12 9.37
C LEU A 93 -24.88 19.82 9.11
N THR A 94 -25.18 18.84 8.25
CA THR A 94 -26.57 18.41 8.00
C THR A 94 -27.21 17.87 9.27
N GLU A 95 -26.49 17.08 10.06
CA GLU A 95 -26.98 16.55 11.33
C GLU A 95 -27.14 17.64 12.39
N GLU A 96 -26.18 18.57 12.50
CA GLU A 96 -26.29 19.72 13.40
C GLU A 96 -27.50 20.59 13.08
N VAL A 97 -27.72 20.89 11.80
CA VAL A 97 -28.90 21.65 11.35
C VAL A 97 -30.20 20.91 11.69
N LYS A 98 -30.22 19.58 11.53
CA LYS A 98 -31.38 18.76 11.89
C LYS A 98 -31.66 18.81 13.39
N MET A 99 -30.65 18.60 14.23
CA MET A 99 -30.78 18.69 15.69
C MET A 99 -31.27 20.07 16.13
N LEU A 100 -30.70 21.14 15.57
CA LEU A 100 -31.13 22.51 15.88
C LEU A 100 -32.58 22.77 15.50
N ARG A 101 -33.03 22.27 14.33
CA ARG A 101 -34.44 22.37 13.92
C ARG A 101 -35.36 21.65 14.91
N GLU A 102 -35.01 20.43 15.31
CA GLU A 102 -35.78 19.66 16.30
C GLU A 102 -35.80 20.34 17.68
N MET A 103 -34.72 21.03 18.08
CA MET A 103 -34.68 21.81 19.32
C MET A 103 -35.57 23.06 19.23
N ILE A 104 -35.59 23.76 18.09
CA ILE A 104 -36.46 24.91 17.86
C ILE A 104 -37.93 24.47 17.87
N GLU A 105 -38.25 23.35 17.24
CA GLU A 105 -39.59 22.76 17.27
C GLU A 105 -40.04 22.45 18.70
N ARG A 106 -39.21 21.76 19.48
CA ARG A 106 -39.49 21.47 20.89
C ARG A 106 -39.72 22.72 21.73
N ARG A 107 -38.90 23.77 21.58
CA ARG A 107 -39.09 25.03 22.34
C ARG A 107 -40.37 25.76 21.96
N ARG A 108 -40.77 25.73 20.69
CA ARG A 108 -42.03 26.33 20.24
C ARG A 108 -43.24 25.61 20.82
N ASP A 109 -43.17 24.28 20.99
CA ASP A 109 -44.25 23.50 21.60
C ASP A 109 -44.34 23.72 23.12
N GLU A 110 -43.22 24.04 23.78
CA GLU A 110 -43.14 24.37 25.22
C GLU A 110 -43.69 25.78 25.58
N GLU A 111 -43.70 26.74 24.65
CA GLU A 111 -44.22 28.10 24.89
C GLU A 111 -45.77 28.20 24.82
N ILE A 112 -46.46 27.20 24.25
CA ILE A 112 -47.91 27.22 24.01
C ILE A 112 -48.82 26.85 25.21
N PRO A 113 -48.40 26.17 26.32
CA PRO A 113 -49.38 25.76 27.34
C PRO A 113 -49.74 26.77 28.44
N ASN A 114 -49.05 27.91 28.62
CA ASN A 114 -49.18 28.69 29.88
C ASN A 114 -49.85 30.07 29.80
N THR A 115 -50.31 30.50 28.63
CA THR A 115 -51.08 31.76 28.48
C THR A 115 -52.60 31.56 28.39
N SER A 116 -53.08 30.31 28.38
CA SER A 116 -54.53 30.01 28.27
C SER A 116 -55.22 29.64 29.60
N LEU A 117 -54.54 29.70 30.75
CA LEU A 117 -55.12 29.36 32.06
C LEU A 117 -55.33 30.56 33.00
N ALA A 118 -55.27 31.79 32.48
CA ALA A 118 -55.63 32.99 33.22
C ALA A 118 -56.86 33.67 32.59
N LYS A 119 -58.05 33.12 32.84
CA LYS A 119 -59.33 33.85 32.88
C LYS A 119 -60.41 32.99 33.50
#